data_AF-A0A352A8C0-F1
#
_entry.id   AF-A0A352A8C0-F1
#
_cell.length_a   1.000
_cell.length_b   1.000
_cell.length_c   1.000
_cell.angle_alpha   90.00
_cell.angle_beta   90.00
_cell.angle_gamma   90.00
#
_symmetry.space_group_name_H-M   'P 1'
#
loop_
_entity.id
_entity.type
_entity.pdbx_description
1 polymer ?
#
loop_
_entity_poly.entity_id
_entity_poly.type
_entity_poly.pdbx_seq_one_letter_code
_entity_poly.pdbx_strand_id
1 'polypeptide(L)'
;MKVNDIIDLLNEKLKLANQENWDNSGLQIGDYNGEVEGILLALDISEEVVDYAIKEKVNLIITHHPFLFSSIKCINLTTLQGSLISALIKNNISVVSFHTSLDAALNGMTKELAKKLGVTEYSVLHQYYIDESNNIFGFGGMGFVEKSTIKKYANLVKENLNCDTIKVFSDDLNKDVYKVAFCGGSGADFIEDAIKKLADIYVTGDIKYHDA
;
A
#
# COMPACT_ATOMS: atom_id res chain seq x y z
N MET A 1 17.65 -19.30 2.03
CA MET A 1 17.08 -18.23 2.89
C MET A 1 15.64 -18.65 3.10
N LYS A 2 15.18 -18.62 4.34
CA LYS A 2 13.82 -18.99 4.68
C LYS A 2 12.87 -17.82 4.45
N VAL A 3 11.58 -18.10 4.37
CA VAL A 3 10.54 -17.05 4.31
C VAL A 3 10.70 -16.05 5.46
N ASN A 4 10.99 -16.52 6.68
CA ASN A 4 11.22 -15.64 7.83
C ASN A 4 12.41 -14.70 7.63
N ASP A 5 13.50 -15.18 7.03
CA ASP A 5 14.69 -14.35 6.76
C ASP A 5 14.35 -13.20 5.79
N ILE A 6 13.45 -13.45 4.82
CA ILE A 6 12.97 -12.43 3.88
C ILE A 6 12.09 -11.40 4.60
N ILE A 7 11.19 -11.85 5.49
CA ILE A 7 10.34 -10.96 6.27
C ILE A 7 11.20 -10.06 7.19
N ASP A 8 12.18 -10.64 7.88
CA ASP A 8 13.09 -9.90 8.76
C ASP A 8 13.90 -8.86 7.98
N LEU A 9 14.40 -9.22 6.79
CA LEU A 9 15.12 -8.30 5.90
C LEU A 9 14.23 -7.14 5.44
N LEU A 10 12.97 -7.41 5.08
CA LEU A 10 12.02 -6.37 4.70
C LEU A 10 11.68 -5.46 5.88
N ASN A 11 11.47 -6.03 7.07
CA ASN A 11 11.23 -5.26 8.28
C ASN A 11 12.42 -4.36 8.63
N GLU A 12 13.64 -4.86 8.50
CA GLU A 12 14.85 -4.07 8.77
C GLU A 12 14.98 -2.88 7.82
N LYS A 13 14.76 -3.11 6.50
CA LYS A 13 14.91 -2.08 5.46
C LYS A 13 13.77 -1.07 5.44
N LEU A 14 12.54 -1.56 5.53
CA LEU A 14 11.34 -0.74 5.37
C LEU A 14 10.91 -0.10 6.68
N LYS A 15 11.34 -0.64 7.82
CA LYS A 15 10.85 -0.31 9.17
C LYS A 15 9.33 -0.42 9.18
N LEU A 16 8.85 -1.66 9.06
CA LEU A 16 7.41 -1.93 8.97
C LEU A 16 6.72 -1.47 10.26
N ALA A 17 5.53 -0.91 10.08
CA ALA A 17 4.69 -0.51 11.20
C ALA A 17 3.98 -1.74 11.80
N ASN A 18 3.45 -1.57 13.01
CA ASN A 18 2.33 -2.41 13.45
C ASN A 18 1.17 -2.25 12.46
N GLN A 19 0.53 -3.36 12.12
CA GLN A 19 -0.68 -3.34 11.31
C GLN A 19 -1.89 -2.87 12.14
N GLU A 20 -2.90 -2.34 11.46
CA GLU A 20 -4.19 -2.02 12.08
C GLU A 20 -4.87 -3.25 12.69
N ASN A 21 -5.71 -3.05 13.70
CA ASN A 21 -6.35 -4.16 14.43
C ASN A 21 -7.27 -5.03 13.56
N TRP A 22 -7.80 -4.46 12.46
CA TRP A 22 -8.67 -5.15 11.52
C TRP A 22 -7.90 -5.78 10.35
N ASP A 23 -6.61 -5.45 10.20
CA ASP A 23 -5.78 -5.91 9.09
C ASP A 23 -5.35 -7.38 9.28
N ASN A 24 -4.90 -8.01 8.19
CA ASN A 24 -4.37 -9.37 8.20
C ASN A 24 -3.06 -9.50 7.39
N SER A 25 -2.08 -8.65 7.68
CA SER A 25 -0.70 -8.76 7.20
C SER A 25 0.04 -9.96 7.82
N GLY A 26 1.10 -10.42 7.14
CA GLY A 26 1.94 -11.56 7.53
C GLY A 26 1.77 -12.78 6.61
N LEU A 27 2.23 -13.95 7.07
CA LEU A 27 2.09 -15.20 6.31
C LEU A 27 0.61 -15.57 6.17
N GLN A 28 0.12 -15.61 4.93
CA GLN A 28 -1.24 -15.98 4.59
C GLN A 28 -1.36 -17.50 4.39
N ILE A 29 -0.42 -18.07 3.64
CA ILE A 29 -0.36 -19.50 3.28
C ILE A 29 1.13 -19.89 3.22
N GLY A 30 1.48 -21.08 3.71
CA GLY A 30 2.83 -21.63 3.59
C GLY A 30 3.50 -21.87 4.94
N ASP A 31 4.83 -21.79 4.97
CA ASP A 31 5.66 -22.05 6.14
C ASP A 31 6.73 -20.96 6.29
N TYR A 32 6.83 -20.34 7.46
CA TYR A 32 7.89 -19.40 7.80
C TYR A 32 9.30 -19.99 7.62
N ASN A 33 9.44 -21.32 7.76
CA ASN A 33 10.70 -22.03 7.61
C ASN A 33 10.95 -22.57 6.19
N GLY A 34 10.02 -22.37 5.26
CA GLY A 34 10.18 -22.81 3.88
C GLY A 34 11.38 -22.12 3.22
N GLU A 35 12.21 -22.89 2.51
CA GLU A 35 13.31 -22.32 1.71
C GLU A 35 12.76 -21.54 0.52
N VAL A 36 13.34 -20.38 0.26
CA VAL A 36 12.95 -19.50 -0.85
C VAL A 36 13.90 -19.69 -2.03
N GLU A 37 13.34 -20.09 -3.17
CA GLU A 37 14.03 -20.27 -4.45
C GLU A 37 13.76 -19.11 -5.40
N GLY A 38 12.59 -18.47 -5.29
CA GLY A 38 12.20 -17.32 -6.08
C GLY A 38 11.14 -16.50 -5.37
N ILE A 39 11.09 -15.20 -5.66
CA ILE A 39 10.14 -14.26 -5.08
C ILE A 39 9.39 -13.54 -6.21
N LEU A 40 8.06 -13.52 -6.13
CA LEU A 40 7.19 -12.71 -6.98
C LEU A 40 6.53 -11.63 -6.13
N LEU A 41 6.58 -10.38 -6.61
CA LEU A 41 5.84 -9.27 -6.01
C LEU A 41 4.54 -9.05 -6.77
N ALA A 42 3.44 -8.88 -6.05
CA ALA A 42 2.12 -8.60 -6.62
C ALA A 42 1.34 -7.62 -5.73
N LEU A 43 0.32 -6.97 -6.28
CA LEU A 43 -0.63 -6.20 -5.47
C LEU A 43 -1.61 -7.15 -4.79
N ASP A 44 -2.26 -8.00 -5.60
CA ASP A 44 -3.27 -8.97 -5.22
C ASP A 44 -2.88 -10.38 -5.69
N ILE A 45 -3.44 -11.41 -5.05
CA ILE A 45 -3.42 -12.78 -5.58
C ILE A 45 -4.54 -12.95 -6.61
N SER A 46 -4.17 -13.40 -7.81
CA SER A 46 -5.09 -13.77 -8.91
C SER A 46 -4.66 -15.09 -9.55
N GLU A 47 -5.50 -15.66 -10.43
CA GLU A 47 -5.13 -16.82 -11.24
C GLU A 47 -3.85 -16.57 -12.03
N GLU A 48 -3.74 -15.41 -12.68
CA GLU A 48 -2.57 -15.03 -13.48
C GLU A 48 -1.28 -14.96 -12.65
N VAL A 49 -1.35 -14.43 -11.43
CA VAL A 49 -0.21 -14.34 -10.51
C VAL A 49 0.24 -15.73 -10.07
N VAL A 50 -0.71 -16.62 -9.73
CA VAL A 50 -0.40 -17.99 -9.31
C VAL A 50 0.15 -18.81 -10.46
N ASP A 51 -0.45 -18.72 -11.65
CA ASP A 51 0.01 -19.42 -12.85
C ASP A 51 1.42 -18.97 -13.25
N TYR A 52 1.69 -17.66 -13.17
CA TYR A 52 3.04 -17.13 -13.40
C TYR A 52 4.04 -17.69 -12.39
N ALA A 53 3.70 -17.69 -11.09
CA ALA A 53 4.58 -18.22 -10.05
C ALA A 53 4.91 -19.71 -10.27
N ILE A 54 3.91 -20.53 -10.62
CA ILE A 54 4.10 -21.96 -10.94
C ILE A 54 5.01 -22.12 -12.16
N LYS A 55 4.73 -21.38 -13.24
CA LYS A 55 5.49 -21.46 -14.49
C LYS A 55 6.96 -21.08 -14.30
N GLU A 56 7.21 -20.00 -13.58
CA GLU A 56 8.56 -19.48 -13.30
C GLU A 56 9.23 -20.14 -12.10
N LYS A 57 8.56 -21.12 -11.47
CA LYS A 57 9.04 -21.88 -10.30
C LYS A 57 9.40 -20.97 -9.10
N VAL A 58 8.62 -19.91 -8.92
CA VAL A 58 8.65 -19.07 -7.73
C VAL A 58 7.89 -19.77 -6.61
N ASN A 59 8.44 -19.74 -5.39
CA ASN A 59 7.85 -20.39 -4.22
C ASN A 59 7.56 -19.43 -3.05
N LEU A 60 7.73 -18.12 -3.26
CA LEU A 60 7.23 -17.07 -2.37
C LEU A 60 6.57 -15.96 -3.19
N ILE A 61 5.31 -15.66 -2.91
CA ILE A 61 4.61 -14.49 -3.43
C ILE A 61 4.45 -13.49 -2.28
N ILE A 62 4.88 -12.25 -2.49
CA ILE A 62 4.69 -11.15 -1.56
C ILE A 62 3.65 -10.21 -2.15
N THR A 63 2.60 -9.95 -1.37
CA THR A 63 1.47 -9.10 -1.77
C THR A 63 1.35 -7.87 -0.89
N HIS A 64 0.74 -6.81 -1.42
CA HIS A 64 0.30 -5.70 -0.59
C HIS A 64 -1.03 -6.04 0.09
N HIS A 65 -2.05 -6.41 -0.69
CA HIS A 65 -3.35 -6.75 -0.13
C HIS A 65 -3.36 -8.18 0.46
N PRO A 66 -3.93 -8.39 1.66
CA PRO A 66 -4.06 -9.72 2.24
C PRO A 66 -4.94 -10.62 1.39
N PHE A 67 -4.40 -11.74 0.92
CA PHE A 67 -5.19 -12.73 0.19
C PHE A 67 -6.34 -13.29 1.05
N LEU A 68 -6.09 -13.49 2.34
CA LEU A 68 -7.07 -13.97 3.30
C LEU A 68 -7.55 -12.83 4.19
N PHE A 69 -8.21 -11.83 3.63
CA PHE A 69 -8.61 -10.62 4.37
C PHE A 69 -9.50 -10.89 5.60
N SER A 70 -10.36 -11.91 5.54
CA SER A 70 -11.21 -12.33 6.66
C SER A 70 -11.06 -13.82 6.93
N SER A 71 -11.37 -14.26 8.15
CA SER A 71 -11.28 -15.66 8.53
C SER A 71 -12.08 -16.57 7.59
N ILE A 72 -11.42 -17.57 7.01
CA ILE A 72 -12.07 -18.56 6.14
C ILE A 72 -12.81 -19.58 6.99
N LYS A 73 -14.09 -19.79 6.70
CA LYS A 73 -14.93 -20.81 7.37
C LYS A 73 -14.92 -22.17 6.65
N CYS A 74 -14.61 -22.20 5.36
CA CYS A 74 -14.59 -23.40 4.53
C CYS A 74 -13.70 -23.18 3.29
N ILE A 75 -12.93 -24.19 2.91
CA ILE A 75 -12.17 -24.20 1.65
C ILE A 75 -12.95 -25.03 0.62
N ASN A 76 -13.76 -24.36 -0.20
CA ASN A 76 -14.48 -24.98 -1.30
C ASN A 76 -13.67 -24.89 -2.59
N LEU A 77 -13.15 -26.01 -3.10
CA LEU A 77 -12.31 -26.05 -4.30
C LEU A 77 -13.03 -25.66 -5.60
N THR A 78 -14.36 -25.53 -5.57
CA THR A 78 -15.14 -25.04 -6.72
C THR A 78 -15.26 -23.52 -6.75
N THR A 79 -14.76 -22.80 -5.73
CA THR A 79 -14.70 -21.33 -5.75
C THR A 79 -13.32 -20.87 -6.18
N LEU A 80 -13.22 -19.65 -6.71
CA LEU A 80 -11.96 -19.04 -7.09
C LEU A 80 -10.95 -19.08 -5.94
N GLN A 81 -11.31 -18.51 -4.79
CA GLN A 81 -10.42 -18.48 -3.61
C GLN A 81 -9.97 -19.89 -3.19
N GLY A 82 -10.88 -20.86 -3.13
CA GLY A 82 -10.53 -22.23 -2.73
C GLY A 82 -9.63 -22.94 -3.75
N SER A 83 -9.85 -22.71 -5.05
CA SER A 83 -9.01 -23.24 -6.12
C SER A 83 -7.59 -22.66 -6.07
N LEU A 84 -7.45 -21.35 -5.82
CA LEU A 84 -6.15 -20.67 -5.66
C LEU A 84 -5.42 -21.16 -4.41
N ILE A 85 -6.10 -21.29 -3.27
CA ILE A 85 -5.52 -21.89 -2.06
C ILE A 85 -4.99 -23.29 -2.36
N SER A 86 -5.75 -24.12 -3.07
CA SER A 86 -5.31 -25.47 -3.44
C SER A 86 -4.10 -25.45 -4.36
N ALA A 87 -4.06 -24.56 -5.34
CA ALA A 87 -2.95 -24.41 -6.26
C ALA A 87 -1.66 -23.98 -5.53
N LEU A 88 -1.74 -22.97 -4.68
CA LEU A 88 -0.61 -22.49 -3.87
C LEU A 88 -0.03 -23.60 -3.00
N ILE A 89 -0.89 -24.31 -2.25
CA ILE A 89 -0.46 -25.41 -1.36
C ILE A 89 0.17 -26.56 -2.16
N LYS A 90 -0.48 -27.02 -3.24
CA LYS A 90 0.02 -28.15 -4.04
C LYS A 90 1.36 -27.88 -4.72
N ASN A 91 1.67 -26.61 -5.00
CA ASN A 91 2.91 -26.20 -5.63
C ASN A 91 3.95 -25.66 -4.63
N ASN A 92 3.71 -25.80 -3.32
CA ASN A 92 4.59 -25.31 -2.25
C ASN A 92 4.92 -23.81 -2.36
N ILE A 93 3.94 -22.99 -2.74
CA ILE A 93 4.09 -21.55 -2.87
C ILE A 93 3.57 -20.89 -1.59
N SER A 94 4.47 -20.21 -0.88
CA SER A 94 4.09 -19.37 0.27
C SER A 94 3.58 -18.02 -0.18
N VAL A 95 2.64 -17.44 0.57
CA VAL A 95 2.12 -16.09 0.36
C VAL A 95 2.28 -15.28 1.64
N VAL A 96 2.92 -14.13 1.55
CA VAL A 96 3.07 -13.15 2.63
C VAL A 96 2.48 -11.82 2.19
N SER A 97 1.75 -11.14 3.07
CA SER A 97 1.14 -9.85 2.77
C SER A 97 1.66 -8.74 3.68
N PHE A 98 1.91 -7.56 3.13
CA PHE A 98 2.26 -6.35 3.88
C PHE A 98 1.33 -5.21 3.46
N HIS A 99 0.25 -5.03 4.22
CA HIS A 99 -0.82 -4.09 3.92
C HIS A 99 -0.63 -2.79 4.69
N THR A 100 -1.43 -2.54 5.73
CA THR A 100 -1.33 -1.30 6.53
C THR A 100 0.04 -1.13 7.20
N SER A 101 0.70 -2.25 7.52
CA SER A 101 2.07 -2.28 8.04
C SER A 101 3.09 -1.65 7.09
N LEU A 102 2.88 -1.80 5.77
CA LEU A 102 3.73 -1.21 4.74
C LEU A 102 3.32 0.23 4.40
N ASP A 103 2.03 0.55 4.49
CA ASP A 103 1.54 1.92 4.27
C ASP A 103 2.06 2.89 5.33
N ALA A 104 2.07 2.45 6.58
CA ALA A 104 2.52 3.22 7.73
C ALA A 104 4.03 3.11 8.01
N ALA A 105 4.76 2.29 7.25
CA ALA A 105 6.20 2.09 7.43
C ALA A 105 7.02 3.35 7.13
N LEU A 106 8.13 3.57 7.85
CA LEU A 106 8.97 4.77 7.69
C LEU A 106 9.58 4.89 6.29
N ASN A 107 9.91 3.75 5.67
CA ASN A 107 10.45 3.68 4.32
C ASN A 107 9.50 2.91 3.37
N GLY A 108 8.20 2.92 3.64
CA GLY A 108 7.19 2.19 2.88
C GLY A 108 6.46 3.01 1.80
N MET A 109 5.19 2.68 1.57
CA MET A 109 4.41 3.22 0.45
C MET A 109 4.30 4.74 0.47
N THR A 110 4.09 5.33 1.66
CA THR A 110 3.99 6.79 1.82
C THR A 110 5.26 7.49 1.29
N LYS A 111 6.45 6.95 1.55
CA LYS A 111 7.71 7.54 1.09
C LYS A 111 7.87 7.46 -0.42
N GLU A 112 7.55 6.32 -1.02
CA GLU A 112 7.64 6.16 -2.48
C GLU A 112 6.58 6.99 -3.21
N LEU A 113 5.39 7.12 -2.63
CA LEU A 113 4.35 8.00 -3.16
C LEU A 113 4.77 9.47 -3.08
N ALA A 114 5.36 9.93 -1.96
CA ALA A 114 5.88 11.29 -1.83
C ALA A 114 6.86 11.65 -2.97
N LYS A 115 7.82 10.75 -3.27
CA LYS A 115 8.77 10.93 -4.37
C LYS A 115 8.07 11.07 -5.72
N LYS A 116 7.12 10.18 -6.01
CA LYS A 116 6.35 10.22 -7.26
C LYS A 116 5.50 11.48 -7.38
N LEU A 117 4.97 11.99 -6.28
CA LEU A 117 4.17 13.22 -6.25
C LEU A 117 5.02 14.49 -6.24
N GLY A 118 6.36 14.38 -6.23
CA GLY A 118 7.26 15.52 -6.14
C GLY A 118 7.21 16.24 -4.78
N VAL A 119 6.73 15.56 -3.73
CA VAL A 119 6.57 16.14 -2.40
C VAL A 119 7.88 16.03 -1.62
N THR A 120 8.37 17.16 -1.13
CA THR A 120 9.56 17.27 -0.28
C THR A 120 9.20 17.61 1.16
N GLU A 121 10.10 17.26 2.09
CA GLU A 121 10.01 17.65 3.51
C GLU A 121 8.65 17.32 4.15
N TYR A 122 8.10 16.13 3.84
CA TYR A 122 6.80 15.75 4.36
C TYR A 122 6.89 15.22 5.80
N SER A 123 5.78 15.38 6.52
CA SER A 123 5.50 14.73 7.81
C SER A 123 4.29 13.80 7.67
N VAL A 124 4.15 12.82 8.58
CA VAL A 124 3.00 11.89 8.59
C VAL A 124 1.68 12.67 8.62
N LEU A 125 0.72 12.31 7.78
CA LEU A 125 -0.60 12.96 7.70
C LEU A 125 -1.48 12.53 8.88
N HIS A 126 -1.66 11.23 9.08
CA HIS A 126 -2.44 10.66 10.18
C HIS A 126 -1.54 9.80 11.08
N GLN A 127 -1.28 10.25 12.31
CA GLN A 127 -0.42 9.51 13.23
C GLN A 127 -1.15 8.28 13.79
N TYR A 128 -0.53 7.11 13.66
CA TYR A 128 -1.01 5.86 14.24
C TYR A 128 -0.38 5.61 15.62
N TYR A 129 0.96 5.59 15.71
CA TYR A 129 1.68 5.52 16.99
C TYR A 129 3.09 6.12 16.88
N ILE A 130 3.73 6.24 18.05
CA ILE A 130 5.14 6.64 18.17
C ILE A 130 5.87 5.49 18.86
N ASP A 131 7.01 5.05 18.32
CA ASP A 131 7.83 4.01 18.94
C ASP A 131 8.74 4.57 20.05
N GLU A 132 9.47 3.69 20.73
CA GLU A 132 10.40 4.05 21.80
C GLU A 132 11.57 4.93 21.34
N SER A 133 11.84 4.96 20.02
CA SER A 133 12.87 5.79 19.41
C SER A 133 12.34 7.14 18.92
N ASN A 134 11.08 7.48 19.25
CA ASN A 134 10.35 8.67 18.79
C ASN A 134 10.12 8.73 17.28
N ASN A 135 10.13 7.58 16.59
CA ASN A 135 9.70 7.52 15.20
C ASN A 135 8.17 7.57 15.15
N ILE A 136 7.64 8.40 14.25
CA ILE A 136 6.19 8.54 14.04
C ILE A 136 5.78 7.61 12.90
N PHE A 137 4.93 6.64 13.22
CA PHE A 137 4.29 5.74 12.27
C PHE A 137 2.87 6.20 11.99
N GLY A 138 2.44 6.09 10.75
CA GLY A 138 1.08 6.48 10.38
C GLY A 138 0.88 6.63 8.88
N PHE A 139 -0.34 6.98 8.51
CA PHE A 139 -0.80 6.93 7.13
C PHE A 139 -0.67 8.27 6.44
N GLY A 140 -0.23 8.22 5.18
CA GLY A 140 -0.11 9.38 4.31
C GLY A 140 0.95 10.38 4.76
N GLY A 141 1.14 11.41 3.94
CA GLY A 141 2.08 12.49 4.21
C GLY A 141 1.51 13.86 3.89
N MET A 142 2.13 14.88 4.45
CA MET A 142 1.86 16.28 4.20
C MET A 142 3.19 17.02 4.07
N GLY A 143 3.43 17.63 2.91
CA GLY A 143 4.68 18.32 2.61
C GLY A 143 4.51 19.39 1.55
N PHE A 144 5.60 19.71 0.85
CA PHE A 144 5.67 20.83 -0.08
C PHE A 144 6.02 20.37 -1.49
N VAL A 145 5.48 21.07 -2.49
CA VAL A 145 5.81 20.91 -3.91
C VAL A 145 6.24 22.24 -4.50
N GLU A 146 6.79 22.24 -5.72
CA GLU A 146 7.02 23.48 -6.45
C GLU A 146 5.70 24.24 -6.67
N LYS A 147 5.73 25.57 -6.46
CA LYS A 147 4.54 26.41 -6.60
C LYS A 147 3.91 26.24 -7.97
N SER A 148 2.64 25.90 -7.98
CA SER A 148 1.89 25.61 -9.19
C SER A 148 0.41 25.95 -9.02
N THR A 149 -0.41 25.48 -9.95
CA THR A 149 -1.88 25.54 -9.86
C THR A 149 -2.44 24.13 -9.72
N ILE A 150 -3.66 23.97 -9.20
CA ILE A 150 -4.36 22.67 -9.14
C ILE A 150 -4.28 21.94 -10.48
N LYS A 151 -4.61 22.61 -11.60
CA LYS A 151 -4.58 21.99 -12.94
C LYS A 151 -3.21 21.41 -13.31
N LYS A 152 -2.16 22.20 -13.11
CA LYS A 152 -0.79 21.81 -13.46
C LYS A 152 -0.30 20.68 -12.55
N TYR A 153 -0.57 20.78 -11.25
CA TYR A 153 -0.16 19.76 -10.30
C TYR A 153 -0.91 18.44 -10.54
N ALA A 154 -2.21 18.49 -10.81
CA ALA A 154 -3.01 17.32 -11.14
C ALA A 154 -2.47 16.59 -12.39
N ASN A 155 -2.07 17.32 -13.44
CA ASN A 155 -1.42 16.72 -14.61
C ASN A 155 -0.08 16.05 -14.27
N LEU A 156 0.75 16.69 -13.44
CA LEU A 156 2.00 16.09 -12.96
C LEU A 156 1.74 14.78 -12.20
N VAL A 157 0.73 14.77 -11.32
CA VAL A 157 0.33 13.54 -10.60
C VAL A 157 -0.09 12.45 -11.58
N LYS A 158 -0.92 12.78 -12.58
CA LYS A 158 -1.35 11.84 -13.62
C LYS A 158 -0.16 11.24 -14.38
N GLU A 159 0.79 12.05 -14.80
CA GLU A 159 1.97 11.62 -15.54
C GLU A 159 2.89 10.75 -14.68
N ASN A 160 3.20 11.18 -13.45
CA ASN A 160 4.13 10.47 -12.56
C ASN A 160 3.57 9.13 -12.02
N LEU A 161 2.24 9.03 -11.90
CA LEU A 161 1.56 7.80 -11.52
C LEU A 161 1.14 6.95 -12.73
N ASN A 162 1.36 7.43 -13.95
CA ASN A 162 0.96 6.77 -15.20
C ASN A 162 -0.54 6.39 -15.19
N CYS A 163 -1.39 7.33 -14.77
CA CYS A 163 -2.84 7.12 -14.72
C CYS A 163 -3.49 7.59 -16.04
N ASP A 164 -4.47 6.85 -16.55
CA ASP A 164 -5.24 7.29 -17.71
C ASP A 164 -6.10 8.52 -17.40
N THR A 165 -6.68 8.57 -16.20
CA THR A 165 -7.58 9.62 -15.73
C THR A 165 -7.33 9.94 -14.27
N ILE A 166 -7.53 11.21 -13.92
CA ILE A 166 -7.62 11.71 -12.54
C ILE A 166 -8.95 12.45 -12.38
N LYS A 167 -9.54 12.40 -11.20
CA LYS A 167 -10.70 13.21 -10.84
C LYS A 167 -10.24 14.34 -9.93
N VAL A 168 -10.69 15.56 -10.20
CA VAL A 168 -10.34 16.74 -9.43
C VAL A 168 -11.61 17.38 -8.92
N PHE A 169 -11.72 17.52 -7.60
CA PHE A 169 -12.82 18.19 -6.93
C PHE A 169 -12.35 19.59 -6.54
N SER A 170 -12.73 20.59 -7.34
CA SER A 170 -12.37 21.99 -7.13
C SER A 170 -13.33 22.92 -7.88
N ASP A 171 -13.63 24.05 -7.28
CA ASP A 171 -14.36 25.19 -7.86
C ASP A 171 -13.49 26.03 -8.82
N ASP A 172 -12.18 26.05 -8.64
CA ASP A 172 -11.24 26.77 -9.51
C ASP A 172 -9.90 26.02 -9.65
N LEU A 173 -9.66 25.48 -10.85
CA LEU A 173 -8.45 24.75 -11.19
C LEU A 173 -7.18 25.62 -11.28
N ASN A 174 -7.31 26.95 -11.20
CA ASN A 174 -6.18 27.87 -11.18
C ASN A 174 -5.72 28.26 -9.78
N LYS A 175 -6.39 27.78 -8.71
CA LYS A 175 -5.93 27.98 -7.33
C LYS A 175 -4.50 27.49 -7.16
N ASP A 176 -3.73 28.27 -6.39
CA ASP A 176 -2.34 27.97 -6.09
C ASP A 176 -2.22 26.69 -5.26
N VAL A 177 -1.18 25.91 -5.56
CA VAL A 177 -0.80 24.71 -4.81
C VAL A 177 0.67 24.81 -4.42
N TYR A 178 0.92 24.61 -3.14
CA TYR A 178 2.26 24.51 -2.56
C TYR A 178 2.32 23.45 -1.46
N LYS A 179 1.30 23.36 -0.62
CA LYS A 179 1.15 22.38 0.45
C LYS A 179 0.27 21.23 0.00
N VAL A 180 0.82 20.02 0.00
CA VAL A 180 0.12 18.83 -0.50
C VAL A 180 0.03 17.79 0.60
N ALA A 181 -1.19 17.39 0.92
CA ALA A 181 -1.45 16.17 1.68
C ALA A 181 -1.69 15.02 0.69
N PHE A 182 -1.33 13.80 1.07
CA PHE A 182 -1.53 12.63 0.23
C PHE A 182 -1.64 11.34 1.05
N CYS A 183 -2.39 10.36 0.57
CA CYS A 183 -2.44 9.01 1.11
C CYS A 183 -2.75 8.02 -0.02
N GLY A 184 -1.96 6.95 -0.13
CA GLY A 184 -2.27 5.85 -1.06
C GLY A 184 -3.54 5.10 -0.64
N GLY A 185 -4.13 4.33 -1.57
CA GLY A 185 -5.33 3.54 -1.30
C GLY A 185 -6.56 4.38 -0.99
N SER A 186 -7.41 3.89 -0.07
CA SER A 186 -8.67 4.51 0.34
C SER A 186 -8.46 5.51 1.49
N GLY A 187 -7.94 6.70 1.17
CA GLY A 187 -7.61 7.74 2.17
C GLY A 187 -8.73 8.72 2.53
N ALA A 188 -9.99 8.47 2.15
CA ALA A 188 -11.10 9.38 2.42
C ALA A 188 -11.24 9.73 3.92
N ASP A 189 -10.91 8.79 4.80
CA ASP A 189 -10.95 8.97 6.26
C ASP A 189 -10.00 10.07 6.77
N PHE A 190 -8.97 10.44 5.99
CA PHE A 190 -7.95 11.44 6.36
C PHE A 190 -8.17 12.82 5.74
N ILE A 191 -9.32 13.06 5.09
CA ILE A 191 -9.67 14.39 4.55
C ILE A 191 -9.65 15.44 5.66
N GLU A 192 -10.22 15.14 6.83
CA GLU A 192 -10.21 16.08 7.96
C GLU A 192 -8.79 16.39 8.46
N ASP A 193 -7.88 15.42 8.44
CA ASP A 193 -6.47 15.63 8.82
C ASP A 193 -5.77 16.58 7.84
N ALA A 194 -6.04 16.42 6.54
CA ALA A 194 -5.52 17.31 5.50
C ALA A 194 -6.04 18.75 5.66
N ILE A 195 -7.33 18.91 5.98
CA ILE A 195 -7.94 20.22 6.25
C ILE A 195 -7.32 20.86 7.49
N LYS A 196 -7.19 20.12 8.59
CA LYS A 196 -6.57 20.61 9.85
C LYS A 196 -5.12 21.05 9.65
N LYS A 197 -4.41 20.40 8.73
CA LYS A 197 -3.03 20.75 8.34
C LYS A 197 -2.93 21.84 7.27
N LEU A 198 -4.07 22.42 6.84
CA LEU A 198 -4.14 23.49 5.86
C LEU A 198 -3.45 23.10 4.54
N ALA A 199 -3.73 21.88 4.05
CA ALA A 199 -3.33 21.46 2.72
C ALA A 199 -4.08 22.25 1.64
N ASP A 200 -3.36 22.64 0.59
CA ASP A 200 -3.97 23.30 -0.57
C ASP A 200 -4.71 22.27 -1.44
N ILE A 201 -4.23 21.03 -1.44
CA ILE A 201 -4.82 19.88 -2.14
C ILE A 201 -4.53 18.58 -1.39
N TYR A 202 -5.48 17.64 -1.45
CA TYR A 202 -5.34 16.28 -0.95
C TYR A 202 -5.39 15.26 -2.08
N VAL A 203 -4.39 14.38 -2.17
CA VAL A 203 -4.26 13.35 -3.23
C VAL A 203 -4.48 11.95 -2.64
N THR A 204 -5.55 11.28 -3.05
CA THR A 204 -5.83 9.90 -2.62
C THR A 204 -6.72 9.14 -3.62
N GLY A 205 -6.94 7.84 -3.38
CA GLY A 205 -7.87 6.99 -4.12
C GLY A 205 -9.20 6.79 -3.40
N ASP A 206 -10.13 6.08 -4.06
CA ASP A 206 -11.42 5.60 -3.53
C ASP A 206 -12.33 6.63 -2.80
N ILE A 207 -12.24 7.91 -3.17
CA ILE A 207 -13.16 8.95 -2.70
C ILE A 207 -14.58 8.69 -3.22
N LYS A 208 -15.55 8.57 -2.31
CA LYS A 208 -16.97 8.41 -2.66
C LYS A 208 -17.63 9.77 -2.83
N TYR A 209 -18.80 9.78 -3.48
CA TYR A 209 -19.54 11.02 -3.75
C TYR A 209 -19.88 11.83 -2.49
N HIS A 210 -20.12 11.17 -1.35
CA HIS A 210 -20.44 11.85 -0.10
C HIS A 210 -19.22 12.37 0.66
N ASP A 211 -18.01 11.92 0.29
CA ASP A 211 -16.77 12.35 0.91
C ASP A 211 -16.20 13.60 0.21
N ALA A 212 -16.64 13.87 -1.02
CA ALA A 212 -16.07 14.87 -1.95
C ALA A 212 -16.70 16.27 -1.84
#